data_AF-A0A9D8FEI8-F1
#
_entry.id   AF-A0A9D8FEI8-F1
#
_cell.length_a   1.000
_cell.length_b   1.000
_cell.length_c   1.000
_cell.angle_alpha   90.00
_cell.angle_beta   90.00
_cell.angle_gamma   90.00
#
_symmetry.space_group_name_H-M   'P 1'
#
loop_
_entity.id
_entity.type
_entity.pdbx_description
1 polymer ?
#
loop_
_entity_poly.entity_id
_entity_poly.type
_entity_poly.pdbx_seq_one_letter_code
_entity_poly.pdbx_strand_id
1 'polypeptide(L)'
;TRSGDWDGARKLYRWFTPLLHLDVHVKFVQYIKLALQETGLGREWVRPPRLPLAGKERAQVLKIIRDSVACRPSLPRPAKRA
;
A
#
# COMPACT_ATOMS: atom_id res chain seq x y z
N THR A 1 -14.95 4.29 -12.28
CA THR A 1 -16.43 4.37 -12.26
C THR A 1 -16.94 5.49 -13.14
N ARG A 2 -16.44 6.74 -13.01
CA ARG A 2 -16.85 7.88 -13.86
C ARG A 2 -16.56 7.74 -15.36
N SER A 3 -15.62 6.89 -15.76
CA SER A 3 -15.27 6.61 -17.17
C SER A 3 -15.91 5.34 -17.75
N GLY A 4 -16.68 4.58 -16.97
CA GLY A 4 -17.29 3.31 -17.42
C GLY A 4 -16.34 2.11 -17.60
N ASP A 5 -15.02 2.28 -17.50
CA ASP A 5 -14.05 1.18 -17.59
C ASP A 5 -14.01 0.36 -16.28
N TRP A 6 -14.86 -0.66 -16.21
CA TRP A 6 -14.97 -1.55 -15.06
C TRP A 6 -13.86 -2.60 -15.00
N ASP A 7 -13.33 -3.02 -16.15
CA ASP A 7 -12.29 -4.05 -16.21
C ASP A 7 -10.93 -3.50 -15.77
N GLY A 8 -10.57 -2.30 -16.23
CA GLY A 8 -9.39 -1.59 -15.74
C GLY A 8 -9.48 -1.32 -14.24
N ALA A 9 -10.65 -0.88 -13.76
CA ALA A 9 -10.89 -0.68 -12.34
C ALA A 9 -10.74 -1.98 -11.52
N ARG A 10 -11.26 -3.11 -12.03
CA ARG A 10 -11.15 -4.41 -11.37
C ARG A 10 -9.70 -4.91 -11.31
N LYS A 11 -8.92 -4.70 -12.38
CA LYS A 11 -7.48 -5.03 -12.39
C LYS A 11 -6.72 -4.21 -11.35
N LEU A 12 -6.97 -2.90 -11.29
CA LEU A 12 -6.35 -2.02 -10.30
C LEU A 12 -6.72 -2.42 -8.87
N TYR A 13 -8.00 -2.69 -8.64
CA TYR A 13 -8.50 -3.16 -7.35
C TYR A 13 -7.80 -4.44 -6.92
N ARG A 14 -7.72 -5.45 -7.79
CA ARG A 14 -7.05 -6.72 -7.51
C ARG A 14 -5.56 -6.55 -7.19
N TRP A 15 -4.86 -5.70 -7.94
CA TRP A 15 -3.47 -5.36 -7.64
C TRP A 15 -3.32 -4.70 -6.26
N PHE A 16 -4.22 -3.80 -5.89
CA PHE A 16 -4.14 -3.07 -4.63
C PHE A 16 -4.70 -3.83 -3.42
N THR A 17 -5.49 -4.89 -3.66
CA THR A 17 -6.19 -5.65 -2.60
C THR A 17 -5.25 -6.17 -1.49
N PRO A 18 -4.06 -6.74 -1.79
CA PRO A 18 -3.13 -7.17 -0.75
C PRO A 18 -2.66 -6.02 0.16
N LEU A 19 -2.49 -4.82 -0.38
CA LEU A 19 -2.17 -3.62 0.40
C LEU A 19 -3.36 -3.15 1.23
N LEU A 20 -4.57 -3.15 0.68
CA LEU A 20 -5.79 -2.81 1.41
C LEU A 20 -6.03 -3.72 2.62
N HIS A 21 -5.65 -4.99 2.53
CA HIS A 21 -5.74 -5.90 3.67
C HIS A 21 -4.79 -5.56 4.83
N LEU A 22 -3.75 -4.75 4.60
CA LEU A 22 -2.93 -4.23 5.71
C LEU A 22 -3.72 -3.20 6.55
N ASP A 23 -4.71 -2.53 5.97
CA ASP A 23 -5.47 -1.46 6.64
C ASP A 23 -6.55 -1.97 7.58
N VAL A 24 -6.94 -3.24 7.46
CA VAL A 24 -7.96 -3.86 8.34
C VAL A 24 -7.37 -4.49 9.60
N HIS A 25 -6.03 -4.48 9.74
CA HIS A 25 -5.35 -5.10 10.87
C HIS A 25 -5.15 -4.10 12.03
N VAL A 26 -5.11 -4.60 13.27
CA VAL A 26 -4.90 -3.78 14.49
C VAL A 26 -3.55 -3.02 14.51
N LYS A 27 -2.60 -3.44 13.65
CA LYS A 27 -1.28 -2.81 13.47
C LYS A 27 -1.21 -1.91 12.23
N PHE A 28 -2.34 -1.41 11.74
CA PHE A 28 -2.42 -0.52 10.58
C PHE A 28 -1.34 0.57 10.58
N VAL A 29 -1.18 1.30 11.70
CA VAL A 29 -0.21 2.40 11.80
C VAL A 29 1.23 1.93 11.55
N GLN A 30 1.61 0.75 12.03
CA GLN A 30 2.93 0.18 11.77
C GLN A 30 3.08 -0.19 10.29
N TYR A 31 2.05 -0.79 9.69
CA TYR A 31 2.08 -1.25 8.31
C TYR A 31 2.14 -0.08 7.32
N ILE A 32 1.29 0.94 7.49
CA ILE A 32 1.29 2.12 6.61
C ILE A 32 2.60 2.92 6.73
N LYS A 33 3.18 3.02 7.93
CA LYS A 33 4.48 3.70 8.10
C LYS A 33 5.65 2.95 7.47
N LEU A 34 5.62 1.61 7.51
CA LEU A 34 6.57 0.80 6.76
C LEU A 34 6.41 1.01 5.24
N ALA A 35 5.17 1.06 4.74
CA ALA A 35 4.90 1.36 3.33
C ALA A 35 5.37 2.77 2.92
N LEU A 36 5.19 3.78 3.78
CA LEU A 36 5.70 5.14 3.56
C LEU A 36 7.24 5.16 3.47
N GLN A 37 7.93 4.40 4.31
CA GLN A 37 9.38 4.28 4.24
C GLN A 37 9.84 3.63 2.93
N GLU A 38 9.24 2.50 2.54
CA GLU A 38 9.61 1.80 1.30
C GLU A 38 9.27 2.58 0.03
N THR A 39 8.36 3.56 0.11
CA THR A 39 8.00 4.45 -1.02
C THR A 39 8.71 5.81 -0.98
N GLY A 40 9.58 6.04 0.01
CA GLY A 40 10.32 7.30 0.16
C GLY A 40 9.47 8.50 0.61
N LEU A 41 8.27 8.24 1.15
CA LEU A 41 7.33 9.27 1.60
C LEU A 41 7.38 9.52 3.12
N GLY A 42 8.21 8.77 3.86
CA GLY A 42 8.32 8.90 5.31
C GLY A 42 9.30 7.91 5.95
N ARG A 43 9.13 7.66 7.26
CA ARG A 43 9.93 6.72 8.05
C ARG A 43 9.03 5.75 8.81
N GLU A 44 9.51 4.54 9.10
CA GLU A 44 8.74 3.50 9.81
C GLU A 44 8.55 3.79 11.31
N TRP A 45 9.12 4.90 11.81
CA TRP A 45 9.07 5.30 13.21
C TRP A 45 7.65 5.46 13.74
N VAL A 46 7.35 4.80 14.86
CA VAL A 46 6.08 4.91 15.59
C VAL A 46 6.31 5.49 16.99
N ARG A 47 5.32 6.22 17.50
CA ARG A 47 5.32 6.70 18.87
C ARG A 47 4.98 5.55 19.83
N PRO A 48 5.70 5.38 20.95
CA PRO A 48 5.32 4.48 22.03
C PRO A 48 3.87 4.71 22.50
N PRO A 49 3.13 3.67 22.95
CA PRO A 49 3.60 2.32 23.28
C PRO A 49 3.76 1.37 22.08
N ARG A 50 3.48 1.83 20.85
CA ARG A 50 3.68 1.01 19.64
C ARG A 50 5.17 0.86 19.36
N LEU A 51 5.57 -0.33 18.95
CA LEU A 51 6.92 -0.62 18.47
C LEU A 51 6.90 -0.83 16.95
N PRO A 52 8.02 -0.54 16.25
CA PRO A 52 8.20 -0.94 14.86
C PRO A 52 8.00 -2.45 14.68
N LEU A 53 7.59 -2.86 13.49
CA LEU A 53 7.50 -4.30 13.18
C LEU A 53 8.89 -4.93 13.25
N ALA A 54 8.93 -6.21 13.61
CA ALA A 54 10.18 -6.97 13.65
C ALA A 54 9.96 -8.42 13.20
N GLY A 55 11.06 -9.11 12.93
CA GLY A 55 11.07 -10.54 12.62
C GLY A 55 10.20 -10.94 11.42
N LYS A 56 9.50 -12.07 11.56
CA LYS A 56 8.72 -12.69 10.47
C LYS A 56 7.60 -11.79 9.96
N GLU A 57 6.90 -11.10 10.85
CA GLU A 57 5.81 -10.19 10.48
C GLU A 57 6.32 -9.04 9.60
N ARG A 58 7.46 -8.42 9.97
CA ARG A 58 8.08 -7.38 9.16
C ARG A 58 8.44 -7.90 7.76
N ALA A 59 9.05 -9.08 7.69
CA ALA A 59 9.43 -9.69 6.41
C ALA A 59 8.22 -9.97 5.50
N GLN A 60 7.11 -10.46 6.07
CA GLN A 60 5.86 -10.69 5.34
C GLN A 60 5.26 -9.40 4.79
N VAL A 61 5.15 -8.36 5.64
CA VAL A 61 4.59 -7.06 5.22
C VAL A 61 5.49 -6.39 4.18
N LEU A 62 6.82 -6.45 4.35
CA LEU A 62 7.76 -5.96 3.34
C LEU A 62 7.61 -6.67 2.00
N LYS A 63 7.42 -8.00 2.01
CA LYS A 63 7.19 -8.77 0.78
C LYS A 63 5.95 -8.25 0.05
N ILE A 64 4.82 -8.09 0.76
CA ILE A 64 3.58 -7.58 0.18
C ILE A 64 3.80 -6.18 -0.43
N ILE A 65 4.45 -5.28 0.31
CA ILE A 65 4.72 -3.92 -0.14
C ILE A 65 5.60 -3.93 -1.39
N ARG A 66 6.73 -4.63 -1.36
CA ARG A 66 7.71 -4.65 -2.46
C ARG A 66 7.17 -5.31 -3.71
N ASP A 67 6.45 -6.43 -3.56
CA ASP A 67 5.79 -7.11 -4.69
C ASP A 67 4.75 -6.18 -5.34
N SER A 68 3.98 -5.45 -4.53
CA SER A 68 2.98 -4.51 -5.03
C SER A 68 3.61 -3.31 -5.73
N VAL A 69 4.70 -2.76 -5.19
CA VAL A 69 5.46 -1.66 -5.81
C VAL A 69 6.09 -2.09 -7.12
N ALA A 70 6.71 -3.27 -7.18
CA ALA A 70 7.33 -3.82 -8.38
C ALA A 70 6.32 -4.05 -9.50
N CYS A 71 5.11 -4.52 -9.17
CA CYS A 71 4.04 -4.81 -10.13
C CYS A 71 3.04 -3.66 -10.30
N ARG A 72 3.41 -2.42 -9.94
CA ARG A 72 2.49 -1.27 -9.98
C ARG A 72 2.00 -0.99 -11.41
N PRO A 73 0.68 -1.02 -11.69
CA PRO A 73 0.17 -0.73 -13.01
C PRO A 73 0.39 0.75 -13.35
N SER A 74 0.82 1.02 -14.58
CA SER A 74 0.86 2.37 -15.13
C SER A 74 -0.58 2.86 -15.32
N LEU A 75 -0.89 4.02 -14.74
CA LEU A 75 -2.19 4.66 -14.89
C LEU A 75 -2.05 5.88 -15.80
N PRO A 76 -3.01 6.12 -16.70
CA PRO A 76 -3.03 7.34 -17.50
C PRO A 76 -3.13 8.55 -16.57
N ARG A 77 -2.45 9.64 -16.92
CA ARG A 77 -2.51 10.89 -16.16
C ARG A 77 -3.98 11.34 -16.10
N PRO A 78 -4.54 11.61 -14.91
CA PRO A 78 -5.90 12.10 -14.82
C PRO A 78 -6.03 13.40 -15.61
N ALA A 79 -7.09 13.54 -16.42
CA ALA A 79 -7.39 14.80 -17.08
C ALA A 79 -7.49 15.90 -16.03
N LYS A 80 -6.84 17.06 -16.28
CA LYS A 80 -6.99 18.23 -15.41
C LYS A 80 -8.49 18.51 -15.32
N ARG A 81 -9.01 18.51 -14.09
CA ARG A 81 -10.38 18.98 -13.86
C ARG A 81 -10.39 20.47 -14.20
N ALA A 82 -11.26 20.86 -15.14
CA ALA A 82 -11.60 22.26 -15.38
C ALA A 82 -12.33 22.83 -14.15
#